data_AF-A0A973GUB6-F1
#
_entry.id   AF-A0A973GUB6-F1
#
_cell.length_a   1.000
_cell.length_b   1.000
_cell.length_c   1.000
_cell.angle_alpha   90.00
_cell.angle_beta   90.00
_cell.angle_gamma   90.00
#
_symmetry.space_group_name_H-M   'P 1'
#
loop_
_entity.id
_entity.type
_entity.pdbx_description
1 polymer ?
#
loop_
_entity_poly.entity_id
_entity_poly.type
_entity_poly.pdbx_seq_one_letter_code
_entity_poly.pdbx_strand_id
1 'polypeptide(L)'
;MQEIPNTPEGVLMRLKEKICLVLEISPSSLRLLVDRFVTMTFLSSPGPRINFAKVNINNELTKNKMTIKVFFKFLRILNIKKVRFSVTIITPRDKEITVFDEVNLFTTDYPDDES
;
A
#
# COMPACT_ATOMS: atom_id res chain seq x y z
N MET A 1 5.33 -21.41 -2.70
CA MET A 1 5.05 -20.03 -3.19
C MET A 1 4.22 -20.17 -4.45
N GLN A 2 3.01 -19.58 -4.51
CA GLN A 2 2.24 -19.55 -5.76
C GLN A 2 2.93 -18.59 -6.74
N GLU A 3 3.00 -18.95 -8.02
CA GLU A 3 3.53 -18.06 -9.06
C GLU A 3 2.64 -16.82 -9.18
N ILE A 4 3.25 -15.64 -9.02
CA ILE A 4 2.57 -14.37 -9.20
C ILE A 4 2.61 -14.03 -10.69
N PRO A 5 1.46 -13.93 -11.37
CA PRO A 5 1.41 -13.76 -12.82
C PRO A 5 2.07 -12.45 -13.27
N ASN A 6 2.53 -12.39 -14.52
CA ASN A 6 3.06 -11.17 -15.15
C ASN A 6 1.95 -10.23 -15.62
N THR A 7 1.00 -9.94 -14.73
CA THR A 7 -0.06 -8.94 -14.93
C THR A 7 0.22 -7.71 -14.06
N PRO A 8 -0.39 -6.55 -14.34
CA PRO A 8 -0.26 -5.37 -13.49
C PRO A 8 -0.59 -5.66 -12.02
N GLU A 9 -1.62 -6.47 -11.75
CA GLU A 9 -2.01 -6.86 -10.40
C GLU A 9 -0.95 -7.72 -9.70
N GLY A 10 -0.27 -8.58 -10.45
CA GLY A 10 0.83 -9.39 -9.95
C GLY A 10 2.07 -8.57 -9.64
N VAL A 11 2.39 -7.57 -10.48
CA VAL A 11 3.48 -6.62 -10.20
C VAL A 11 3.24 -5.89 -8.87
N LEU A 12 2.02 -5.39 -8.65
CA LEU A 12 1.66 -4.70 -7.40
C LEU A 12 1.77 -5.61 -6.17
N MET A 13 1.40 -6.89 -6.31
CA MET A 13 1.60 -7.88 -5.25
C MET A 13 3.09 -8.07 -4.92
N ARG A 14 3.94 -8.25 -5.93
CA ARG A 14 5.40 -8.38 -5.72
C ARG A 14 6.00 -7.14 -5.07
N LEU A 15 5.56 -5.95 -5.47
CA LEU A 15 6.00 -4.69 -4.84
C LEU A 15 5.58 -4.64 -3.37
N LYS A 16 4.34 -4.97 -3.05
CA LYS A 16 3.83 -5.03 -1.67
C LYS A 16 4.64 -6.03 -0.82
N GLU A 17 4.90 -7.23 -1.33
CA GLU A 17 5.72 -8.24 -0.63
C GLU A 17 7.14 -7.75 -0.38
N LYS A 18 7.80 -7.15 -1.38
CA LYS A 18 9.13 -6.56 -1.24
C LYS A 18 9.15 -5.44 -0.21
N ILE A 19 8.15 -4.56 -0.21
CA ILE A 19 8.03 -3.48 0.78
C ILE A 19 7.87 -4.07 2.18
N CYS A 20 6.98 -5.04 2.38
CA CYS A 20 6.82 -5.71 3.68
C CYS A 20 8.12 -6.37 4.12
N LEU A 21 8.86 -7.02 3.21
CA LEU A 21 10.12 -7.66 3.53
C LEU A 21 11.18 -6.64 3.96
N VAL A 22 11.37 -5.57 3.19
CA VAL A 22 12.36 -4.52 3.47
C VAL A 22 12.05 -3.76 4.75
N LEU A 23 10.76 -3.57 5.07
CA LEU A 23 10.31 -2.91 6.31
C LEU A 23 10.10 -3.89 7.48
N GLU A 24 10.45 -5.18 7.32
CA GLU A 24 10.30 -6.23 8.33
C GLU A 24 8.86 -6.37 8.88
N ILE A 25 7.86 -6.12 8.02
CA ILE A 25 6.45 -6.17 8.38
C ILE A 25 5.95 -7.61 8.26
N SER A 26 5.80 -8.25 9.42
CA SER A 26 5.14 -9.55 9.52
C SER A 26 3.64 -9.47 9.17
N PRO A 27 2.99 -10.59 8.78
CA PRO A 27 1.54 -10.62 8.58
C PRO A 27 0.73 -10.15 9.80
N SER A 28 1.21 -10.45 11.01
CA SER A 28 0.58 -10.01 12.27
C SER A 28 0.74 -8.50 12.47
N SER A 29 1.93 -7.96 12.20
CA SER A 29 2.19 -6.52 12.25
C SER A 29 1.31 -5.77 11.26
N LEU A 30 1.15 -6.30 10.04
CA LEU A 30 0.28 -5.70 9.03
C LEU A 30 -1.18 -5.65 9.49
N ARG A 31 -1.68 -6.72 10.13
CA ARG A 31 -3.04 -6.73 10.70
C ARG A 31 -3.22 -5.64 11.76
N LEU A 32 -2.23 -5.45 12.64
CA LEU A 32 -2.27 -4.39 13.65
C LEU A 32 -2.28 -2.98 13.03
N LEU A 33 -1.52 -2.78 11.95
CA LEU A 33 -1.52 -1.51 11.21
C LEU A 33 -2.87 -1.24 10.55
N VAL A 34 -3.49 -2.27 9.95
CA VAL A 34 -4.87 -2.18 9.41
C VAL A 34 -5.84 -1.79 10.52
N ASP A 35 -5.76 -2.44 11.67
CA ASP A 35 -6.63 -2.17 12.80
C ASP A 35 -6.50 -0.74 13.29
N ARG A 36 -5.27 -0.25 13.47
CA ARG A 36 -4.99 1.15 13.85
C ARG A 36 -5.54 2.12 12.80
N PHE A 37 -5.28 1.86 11.52
CA PHE A 37 -5.74 2.71 10.42
C PHE A 37 -7.27 2.82 10.39
N VAL A 38 -7.99 1.70 10.50
CA VAL A 38 -9.46 1.71 10.50
C VAL A 38 -9.99 2.40 11.75
N THR A 39 -9.47 2.09 12.94
CA THR A 39 -9.93 2.74 14.18
C THR A 39 -9.74 4.26 14.13
N MET A 40 -8.61 4.75 13.60
CA MET A 40 -8.36 6.20 13.44
C MET A 40 -9.25 6.82 12.36
N THR A 41 -9.53 6.11 11.26
CA THR A 41 -10.37 6.62 10.17
C THR A 41 -11.85 6.69 10.57
N PHE A 42 -12.29 5.81 11.47
CA PHE A 42 -13.69 5.63 11.85
C PHE A 42 -13.96 6.02 13.32
N LEU A 43 -13.21 6.98 13.88
CA LEU A 43 -13.30 7.44 15.27
C LEU A 43 -14.73 7.75 15.76
N SER A 44 -15.65 8.10 14.86
CA SER A 44 -17.05 8.45 15.18
C SER A 44 -18.08 7.40 14.73
N SER A 45 -17.66 6.21 14.30
CA SER A 45 -18.56 5.19 13.73
C SER A 45 -18.89 4.06 14.71
N PRO A 46 -20.10 3.48 14.62
CA PRO A 46 -20.52 2.37 15.47
C PRO A 46 -19.65 1.11 15.23
N GLY A 47 -19.35 0.38 16.32
CA GLY A 47 -18.44 -0.78 16.35
C GLY A 47 -18.62 -1.83 15.23
N PRO A 48 -19.85 -2.19 14.81
CA PRO A 48 -20.04 -3.15 13.72
C PRO A 48 -19.41 -2.70 12.40
N ARG A 49 -19.51 -1.40 12.05
CA ARG A 49 -18.95 -0.86 10.79
C ARG A 49 -17.43 -0.92 10.77
N ILE A 50 -16.80 -0.68 11.92
CA ILE A 50 -15.34 -0.79 12.10
C ILE A 50 -14.88 -2.23 11.85
N ASN A 51 -15.56 -3.21 12.44
CA ASN A 51 -15.21 -4.63 12.26
C ASN A 51 -15.35 -5.08 10.80
N PHE A 52 -16.44 -4.69 10.12
CA PHE A 52 -16.60 -4.96 8.69
C PHE A 52 -15.48 -4.34 7.84
N ALA A 53 -15.08 -3.10 8.13
CA ALA A 53 -14.00 -2.42 7.42
C ALA A 53 -12.64 -3.11 7.63
N LYS A 54 -12.31 -3.52 8.86
CA LYS A 54 -11.09 -4.28 9.18
C LYS A 54 -11.01 -5.58 8.41
N VAL A 55 -12.07 -6.38 8.44
CA VAL A 55 -12.14 -7.67 7.72
C VAL A 55 -12.00 -7.45 6.22
N ASN A 56 -12.71 -6.47 5.66
CA ASN A 56 -12.64 -6.21 4.22
C ASN A 56 -11.24 -5.79 3.77
N ILE A 57 -10.59 -4.87 4.49
CA ILE A 57 -9.22 -4.44 4.15
C ILE A 57 -8.24 -5.59 4.28
N ASN A 58 -8.32 -6.39 5.35
CA ASN A 58 -7.46 -7.56 5.50
C ASN A 58 -7.65 -8.54 4.33
N ASN A 59 -8.90 -8.84 3.96
CA ASN A 59 -9.21 -9.70 2.82
C ASN A 59 -8.70 -9.13 1.50
N GLU A 60 -8.78 -7.82 1.28
CA GLU A 60 -8.20 -7.16 0.10
C GLU A 60 -6.68 -7.30 0.05
N LEU A 61 -5.99 -7.17 1.19
CA LEU A 61 -4.54 -7.24 1.27
C LEU A 61 -3.99 -8.67 1.23
N THR A 62 -4.80 -9.69 1.53
CA THR A 62 -4.39 -11.10 1.48
C THR A 62 -4.70 -11.78 0.14
N LYS A 63 -5.37 -11.10 -0.80
CA LYS A 63 -5.63 -11.64 -2.15
C LYS A 63 -4.33 -11.79 -2.94
N ASN A 64 -4.28 -12.79 -3.82
CA ASN A 64 -3.17 -13.02 -4.74
C ASN A 64 -3.13 -12.06 -5.94
N LYS A 65 -4.05 -11.09 -5.98
CA LYS A 65 -4.14 -10.04 -6.99
C LYS A 65 -4.53 -8.75 -6.30
N MET A 66 -3.86 -7.66 -6.65
CA MET A 66 -4.07 -6.34 -6.03
C MET A 66 -4.31 -5.30 -7.12
N THR A 67 -5.36 -4.49 -6.95
CA THR A 67 -5.56 -3.32 -7.82
C THR A 67 -4.70 -2.16 -7.35
N ILE A 68 -4.42 -1.19 -8.24
CA ILE A 68 -3.65 0.00 -7.89
C ILE A 68 -4.28 0.76 -6.70
N LYS A 69 -5.60 0.84 -6.63
CA LYS A 69 -6.34 1.47 -5.52
C LYS A 69 -6.06 0.78 -4.18
N VAL A 70 -6.04 -0.55 -4.16
CA VAL A 70 -5.73 -1.32 -2.94
C VAL A 70 -4.24 -1.15 -2.57
N PHE A 71 -3.35 -1.08 -3.56
CA PHE A 71 -1.93 -0.83 -3.34
C PHE A 71 -1.68 0.55 -2.69
N PHE A 72 -2.30 1.62 -3.18
CA PHE A 72 -2.21 2.93 -2.54
C PHE A 72 -2.83 2.96 -1.14
N LYS A 73 -3.93 2.21 -0.91
CA LYS A 73 -4.50 2.04 0.43
C LYS A 73 -3.49 1.36 1.37
N PHE A 74 -2.80 0.32 0.91
CA PHE A 74 -1.71 -0.33 1.66
C PHE A 74 -0.61 0.65 2.04
N LEU A 75 -0.13 1.47 1.11
CA LEU A 75 0.89 2.49 1.39
C LEU A 75 0.43 3.51 2.46
N ARG A 76 -0.86 3.88 2.46
CA ARG A 76 -1.45 4.74 3.50
C ARG A 76 -1.55 4.05 4.85
N ILE A 77 -1.91 2.76 4.88
CA ILE A 77 -1.92 1.96 6.12
C ILE A 77 -0.53 1.88 6.75
N LEU A 78 0.52 1.81 5.91
CA LEU A 78 1.91 1.87 6.35
C LEU A 78 2.39 3.28 6.77
N ASN A 79 1.51 4.28 6.70
CA ASN A 79 1.84 5.67 7.02
C ASN A 79 3.01 6.24 6.18
N ILE A 80 3.13 5.82 4.91
CA ILE A 80 4.21 6.28 4.02
C ILE A 80 3.96 7.73 3.57
N LYS A 81 4.97 8.60 3.72
CA LYS A 81 4.86 10.03 3.40
C LYS A 81 4.77 10.35 1.92
N LYS A 82 5.71 9.80 1.15
CA LYS A 82 5.88 10.05 -0.28
C LYS A 82 6.23 8.74 -0.98
N VAL A 83 5.80 8.59 -2.22
CA VAL A 83 6.20 7.49 -3.09
C VAL A 83 6.72 8.07 -4.40
N ARG A 84 7.90 7.61 -4.80
CA ARG A 84 8.48 7.90 -6.11
C ARG A 84 8.30 6.69 -7.01
N PHE A 85 7.65 6.89 -8.14
CA PHE A 85 7.52 5.87 -9.18
C PHE A 85 8.60 6.11 -10.22
N SER A 86 9.36 5.07 -10.55
CA SER A 86 10.25 5.07 -11.69
C SER A 86 9.85 3.92 -12.61
N VAL A 87 9.67 4.23 -13.89
CA VAL A 87 9.47 3.21 -14.92
C VAL A 87 10.68 3.24 -15.84
N THR A 88 11.47 2.19 -15.79
CA THR A 88 12.60 1.96 -16.68
C THR A 88 12.18 0.97 -17.76
N ILE A 89 12.27 1.37 -19.02
CA ILE A 89 11.91 0.59 -20.20
C ILE A 89 13.18 0.34 -21.00
N ILE A 90 13.45 -0.93 -21.32
CA ILE A 90 14.51 -1.32 -22.25
C ILE A 90 13.83 -1.71 -23.56
N THR A 91 14.15 -0.98 -24.63
CA THR A 91 13.60 -1.26 -25.97
C THR A 91 14.31 -2.46 -26.62
N PRO A 92 13.76 -3.06 -27.69
CA PRO A 92 14.45 -4.15 -28.42
C PRO A 92 15.80 -3.76 -29.05
N ARG A 93 16.17 -2.47 -29.05
CA ARG A 93 17.48 -1.96 -29.51
C ARG A 93 18.40 -1.59 -28.35
N ASP A 94 18.14 -2.15 -27.17
CA ASP A 94 18.86 -1.90 -25.92
C ASP A 94 18.91 -0.43 -25.47
N LYS A 95 18.05 0.43 -26.04
CA LYS A 95 17.87 1.79 -25.54
C LYS A 95 17.09 1.72 -24.23
N GLU A 96 17.69 2.23 -23.16
CA GLU A 96 17.06 2.42 -21.86
C GLU A 96 16.41 3.81 -21.76
N ILE A 97 15.17 3.84 -21.28
CA ILE A 97 14.40 5.07 -21.03
C ILE A 97 13.85 4.97 -19.63
N THR A 98 14.13 5.95 -18.78
CA THR A 98 13.56 6.04 -17.43
C THR A 98 12.71 7.29 -17.31
N VAL A 99 11.46 7.11 -16.84
CA VAL A 99 10.56 8.21 -16.46
C VAL A 99 10.29 8.14 -14.97
N PHE A 100 10.14 9.31 -14.35
CA PHE A 100 9.91 9.45 -12.91
C PHE A 100 8.63 10.23 -12.64
N ASP A 101 7.95 9.85 -11.57
CA ASP A 101 6.84 10.61 -11.00
C ASP A 101 6.90 10.53 -9.46
N GLU A 102 6.39 11.56 -8.78
CA GLU A 102 6.36 11.63 -7.32
C GLU A 102 4.94 11.91 -6.84
N VAL A 103 4.44 11.04 -5.96
CA VAL A 103 3.11 11.17 -5.37
C VAL A 103 3.23 11.38 -3.86
N ASN A 104 2.63 12.47 -3.37
CA ASN A 104 2.39 12.71 -1.96
C ASN A 104 1.18 11.90 -1.49
N LEU A 105 1.35 11.07 -0.46
CA LEU A 105 0.26 10.24 0.05
C LEU A 105 -0.53 10.89 1.20
N PHE A 106 0.00 11.98 1.77
CA PHE A 106 -0.70 12.86 2.69
C PHE A 106 -1.04 14.17 1.98
N THR A 107 -2.31 14.55 2.02
CA THR A 107 -2.82 15.87 1.61
C THR A 107 -3.42 16.64 2.78
N THR A 108 -3.21 16.16 4.01
CA THR A 108 -3.55 16.89 5.22
C THR A 108 -2.27 17.44 5.80
N ASP A 109 -2.12 18.76 5.70
CA ASP A 109 -1.33 19.54 6.65
C ASP A 109 -1.77 19.07 8.05
N TYR A 110 -0.94 18.25 8.68
CA TYR A 110 -0.95 18.24 10.13
C TYR A 110 -0.53 19.67 10.49
N PRO A 111 -1.34 20.44 11.24
CA PRO A 111 -0.77 21.63 11.85
C PRO A 111 0.47 21.16 12.58
N ASP A 112 1.61 21.75 12.24
CA ASP A 112 2.84 21.51 12.98
C ASP A 112 2.48 21.57 14.46
N ASP A 113 2.84 20.54 15.22
CA ASP A 113 2.80 20.59 16.66
C ASP A 113 3.65 21.81 17.05
N GLU A 114 3.01 22.96 17.25
CA GLU A 114 3.62 24.13 17.85
C GLU A 114 3.95 23.75 19.30
N SER A 115 5.23 23.42 19.48
CA SER A 115 6.10 23.63 20.67
C SER A 115 5.54 23.21 22.04
#